data_AF-A0A292SLC0-F1
#
_entry.id   AF-A0A292SLC0-F1
#
_cell.length_a   1.000
_cell.length_b   1.000
_cell.length_c   1.000
_cell.angle_alpha   90.00
_cell.angle_beta   90.00
_cell.angle_gamma   90.00
#
_symmetry.space_group_name_H-M   'P 1'
#
loop_
_entity.id
_entity.type
_entity.pdbx_description
1 polymer ?
#
loop_
_entity_poly.entity_id
_entity_poly.type
_entity_poly.pdbx_seq_one_letter_code
_entity_poly.pdbx_strand_id
1 'polypeptide(L)' 'MIDNRAIIADDAQIGKNVTIGANAIIGNGVKIGDNVTIMPNAYLEYCEIGDGTLISPFASIGTAPQDLGYKIHYW' A
#
# COMPACT_ATOMS: atom_id res chain seq x y z
N MET A 1 -0.76 -9.60 -10.73
CA MET A 1 -1.54 -8.83 -11.73
C MET A 1 -1.92 -7.50 -11.09
N ILE A 2 -1.67 -6.37 -11.76
CA ILE A 2 -2.02 -5.05 -11.23
C ILE A 2 -3.21 -4.55 -12.04
N ASP A 3 -4.35 -4.29 -11.39
CA ASP A 3 -5.52 -3.70 -12.02
C ASP A 3 -5.19 -2.28 -12.51
N ASN A 4 -5.65 -1.91 -13.71
CA ASN A 4 -5.33 -0.62 -14.32
C ASN A 4 -5.92 0.60 -13.58
N ARG A 5 -6.81 0.39 -12.60
CA ARG A 5 -7.36 1.43 -11.74
C ARG A 5 -6.63 1.54 -10.40
N ALA A 6 -5.63 0.69 -10.14
CA ALA A 6 -4.76 0.89 -8.98
C ALA A 6 -3.90 2.14 -9.19
N ILE A 7 -3.68 2.90 -8.14
CA ILE A 7 -2.76 4.05 -8.14
C ILE A 7 -1.52 3.63 -7.36
N ILE A 8 -0.36 3.75 -7.99
CA ILE A 8 0.93 3.32 -7.43
C ILE A 8 1.89 4.50 -7.54
N ALA A 9 2.48 4.90 -6.42
CA ALA A 9 3.50 5.93 -6.37
C ALA A 9 4.78 5.51 -7.11
N ASP A 10 5.49 6.48 -7.68
CA ASP A 10 6.69 6.22 -8.49
C ASP A 10 7.84 5.57 -7.68
N ASP A 11 7.87 5.78 -6.36
CA ASP A 11 8.89 5.25 -5.45
C ASP A 11 8.48 3.90 -4.80
N ALA A 12 7.27 3.41 -5.06
CA ALA A 12 6.80 2.15 -4.50
C ALA A 12 7.60 0.96 -5.04
N GLN A 13 7.98 0.05 -4.15
CA GLN A 13 8.72 -1.16 -4.50
C GLN A 13 7.78 -2.36 -4.53
N ILE A 14 7.68 -3.02 -5.68
CA ILE A 14 6.77 -4.14 -5.90
C ILE A 14 7.58 -5.41 -6.16
N GLY A 15 7.39 -6.41 -5.29
CA GLY A 15 7.95 -7.74 -5.46
C GLY A 15 7.36 -8.52 -6.64
N LYS A 16 7.80 -9.77 -6.78
CA LYS A 16 7.35 -10.69 -7.83
C LYS A 16 5.98 -11.27 -7.49
N ASN A 17 5.21 -11.58 -8.52
CA ASN A 17 3.90 -12.24 -8.40
C ASN A 17 2.88 -11.50 -7.51
N VAL A 18 3.05 -10.18 -7.34
CA VAL A 18 2.12 -9.36 -6.56
C VAL A 18 0.81 -9.17 -7.33
N THR A 19 -0.31 -9.21 -6.60
CA THR A 19 -1.63 -8.87 -7.12
C THR A 19 -2.17 -7.62 -6.41
N ILE A 20 -2.59 -6.63 -7.19
CA ILE A 20 -3.13 -5.36 -6.68
C ILE A 20 -4.50 -5.14 -7.30
N GLY A 21 -5.53 -5.12 -6.46
CA GLY A 21 -6.91 -4.97 -6.85
C GLY A 21 -7.28 -3.54 -7.25
N ALA A 22 -8.43 -3.41 -7.91
CA ALA A 22 -8.96 -2.13 -8.38
C ALA A 22 -9.03 -1.07 -7.28
N ASN A 23 -8.68 0.17 -7.63
CA ASN A 23 -8.73 1.33 -6.74
C ASN A 23 -7.88 1.21 -5.45
N ALA A 24 -7.03 0.18 -5.33
CA ALA A 24 -6.04 0.18 -4.26
C ALA A 24 -5.04 1.32 -4.50
N ILE A 25 -4.61 1.96 -3.42
CA ILE A 25 -3.62 3.04 -3.43
C ILE A 25 -2.37 2.51 -2.74
N ILE A 26 -1.29 2.42 -3.51
CA ILE A 26 0.06 2.13 -3.03
C ILE A 26 0.82 3.45 -3.03
N GLY A 27 0.81 4.14 -1.89
CA GLY A 27 1.41 5.46 -1.71
C GLY A 27 2.93 5.42 -1.53
N ASN A 28 3.49 6.58 -1.17
CA ASN A 28 4.93 6.78 -1.08
C ASN A 28 5.58 5.88 -0.02
N GLY A 29 6.82 5.48 -0.27
CA GLY A 29 7.64 4.70 0.66
C GLY A 29 7.11 3.28 0.94
N VAL A 30 6.13 2.79 0.19
CA VAL A 30 5.60 1.44 0.35
C VAL A 30 6.54 0.41 -0.28
N LYS A 31 6.80 -0.68 0.45
CA LYS A 31 7.53 -1.85 -0.03
C LYS A 31 6.67 -3.10 0.09
N ILE A 32 6.51 -3.81 -1.01
CA ILE A 32 5.69 -5.02 -1.08
C ILE A 32 6.60 -6.20 -1.44
N GLY A 33 6.59 -7.22 -0.59
CA GLY A 33 7.29 -8.48 -0.81
C GLY A 33 6.70 -9.34 -1.92
N ASP A 34 7.28 -10.52 -2.11
CA ASP A 34 6.87 -11.46 -3.15
C ASP A 34 5.54 -12.16 -2.79
N ASN A 35 4.74 -12.47 -3.81
CA ASN A 35 3.47 -13.21 -3.70
C ASN A 35 2.41 -12.55 -2.78
N VAL A 36 2.48 -11.22 -2.59
CA VAL A 36 1.49 -10.45 -1.84
C VAL A 36 0.22 -10.25 -2.66
N THR A 37 -0.93 -10.28 -2.00
CA THR A 37 -2.22 -9.89 -2.58
C THR A 37 -2.82 -8.72 -1.83
N ILE A 38 -3.01 -7.60 -2.53
CA ILE A 38 -3.70 -6.41 -2.04
C ILE A 38 -5.08 -6.35 -2.68
N MET A 39 -6.11 -6.44 -1.86
CA MET A 39 -7.50 -6.45 -2.32
C MET A 39 -7.98 -5.03 -2.69
N PRO A 40 -9.08 -4.91 -3.46
CA PRO A 40 -9.59 -3.61 -3.92
C PRO A 40 -9.83 -2.58 -2.81
N ASN A 41 -9.58 -1.31 -3.12
CA ASN A 41 -9.77 -0.15 -2.24
C ASN A 41 -8.91 -0.13 -0.96
N ALA A 42 -7.88 -0.97 -0.82
CA ALA A 42 -6.92 -0.83 0.28
C ALA A 42 -6.04 0.42 0.07
N TYR A 43 -5.65 1.08 1.18
CA TYR A 43 -4.74 2.23 1.21
C TYR A 43 -3.49 1.88 2.01
N LEU A 44 -2.33 1.99 1.37
CA LEU A 44 -1.03 1.73 1.98
C LEU A 44 -0.13 2.96 1.78
N GLU A 45 0.60 3.35 2.81
CA GLU A 45 1.60 4.42 2.74
C GLU A 45 2.72 4.15 3.76
N TYR A 46 3.96 4.52 3.48
CA TYR A 46 5.11 4.43 4.40
C TYR A 46 5.22 3.11 5.20
N CYS A 47 4.99 1.97 4.54
CA CYS A 47 4.96 0.66 5.19
C CYS A 47 5.69 -0.43 4.39
N GLU A 48 6.02 -1.54 5.07
CA GLU A 48 6.61 -2.73 4.46
C GLU A 48 5.68 -3.93 4.69
N ILE A 49 5.32 -4.60 3.60
CA ILE A 49 4.45 -5.77 3.58
C ILE A 49 5.28 -7.00 3.22
N GLY A 50 5.37 -7.95 4.15
CA GLY A 50 6.14 -9.18 3.96
C GLY A 50 5.52 -10.16 2.96
N ASP A 51 6.34 -11.09 2.47
CA ASP A 51 5.98 -12.08 1.46
C ASP A 51 4.72 -12.90 1.81
N GLY A 52 3.91 -13.22 0.81
CA GLY A 52 2.72 -14.06 0.95
C GLY A 52 1.57 -13.44 1.75
N THR A 53 1.66 -12.15 2.10
CA THR A 53 0.62 -11.44 2.85
C THR A 53 -0.63 -11.21 1.99
N LEU A 54 -1.81 -11.35 2.60
CA LEU A 54 -3.09 -10.91 2.05
C LEU A 54 -3.58 -9.67 2.82
N ILE A 55 -3.79 -8.56 2.11
CA ILE A 55 -4.40 -7.34 2.65
C ILE A 55 -5.85 -7.25 2.19
N SER A 56 -6.78 -7.23 3.14
CA SER A 56 -8.23 -7.19 2.91
C SER A 56 -8.71 -5.87 2.27
N PRO A 57 -9.90 -5.86 1.62
CA PRO A 57 -10.47 -4.64 1.07
C PRO A 57 -10.62 -3.54 2.15
N PHE A 58 -10.42 -2.28 1.76
CA PHE A 58 -10.57 -1.09 2.63
C PHE A 58 -9.63 -1.02 3.84
N ALA A 59 -8.62 -1.89 3.93
CA ALA A 59 -7.59 -1.75 4.95
C ALA A 59 -6.81 -0.44 4.73
N SER A 60 -6.46 0.24 5.83
CA SER A 60 -5.61 1.43 5.83
C SER A 60 -4.37 1.16 6.67
N ILE A 61 -3.18 1.21 6.06
CA ILE A 61 -1.91 0.83 6.69
C ILE A 61 -0.88 1.93 6.48
N GLY A 62 -0.24 2.35 7.58
CA GLY A 62 0.88 3.29 7.58
C GLY A 62 0.51 4.77 7.39
N THR A 63 -0.78 5.10 7.51
CA THR A 63 -1.23 6.49 7.63
C THR A 63 -0.66 7.16 8.88
N ALA A 64 -0.61 8.50 8.86
CA ALA A 64 -0.22 9.30 10.01
C ALA A 64 -0.93 8.86 11.31
N PRO A 65 -0.20 8.83 12.44
CA PRO A 65 -0.79 8.49 13.73
C PRO A 65 -1.82 9.54 14.14
N GLN A 66 -2.84 9.11 14.89
CA GLN A 66 -3.85 9.98 15.49
C GLN A 66 -3.33 10.55 16.82
N ASP A 67 -2.18 11.21 16.78
CA ASP A 67 -1.54 11.84 17.93
C ASP A 67 -1.49 13.37 17.74
N LEU A 68 -1.78 14.13 18.79
CA LEU A 68 -1.86 15.60 18.74
C LEU A 68 -0.49 16.27 18.61
N GLY A 69 0.57 15.62 19.08
CA GLY A 69 1.94 16.11 18.99
C GLY A 69 2.56 15.88 17.61
N TYR A 70 2.03 14.90 16.87
CA TYR A 70 2.51 14.57 15.54
C TYR A 70 2.34 15.73 14.57
N LYS A 71 3.44 16.12 13.92
CA LYS A 71 3.45 17.14 12.89
C LYS A 71 3.38 16.45 11.54
N ILE A 72 2.21 16.51 10.92
CA ILE A 72 2.04 16.01 9.57
C ILE A 72 2.77 16.95 8.61
N HIS A 73 3.69 16.38 7.84
CA HIS A 73 4.28 17.04 6.69
C HIS A 73 3.52 16.56 5.45
N TYR A 74 2.52 17.34 5.02
CA TYR A 74 1.96 17.16 3.70
C TYR A 74 2.81 17.99 2.72
N TRP A 75 3.49 17.28 1.81
CA TRP A 75 4.29 17.78 0.68
C TRP A 75 5.62 18.46 1.04
#